data_AF-A0A926H7W1-F1
#
_entry.id   AF-A0A926H7W1-F1
#
_cell.length_a   1.000
_cell.length_b   1.000
_cell.length_c   1.000
_cell.angle_alpha   90.00
_cell.angle_beta   90.00
_cell.angle_gamma   90.00
#
_symmetry.space_group_name_H-M   'P 1'
#
loop_
_entity.id
_entity.type
_entity.pdbx_description
1 polymer ?
#
loop_
_entity_poly.entity_id
_entity_poly.type
_entity_poly.pdbx_seq_one_letter_code
_entity_poly.pdbx_strand_id
1 'polypeptide(L)' 'MGMFAFESFLVLMMVAGSLTIVWGVKRFKLPAQITAIAFAITATSWFVFLVTTISFTVRTFVTPSA' A
#
# COMPACT_ATOMS: atom_id res chain seq x y z
N MET A 1 1.23 13.46 17.41
CA MET A 1 2.36 12.58 17.03
C MET A 1 1.96 11.30 16.30
N GLY A 2 0.73 10.75 16.44
CA GLY A 2 0.36 9.47 15.80
C GLY A 2 0.22 9.47 14.26
N MET A 3 -0.24 10.57 13.66
CA MET A 3 -0.55 10.62 12.22
C MET A 3 0.70 10.61 11.33
N PHE A 4 1.72 11.40 11.65
CA PHE A 4 3.00 11.41 10.92
C PHE A 4 3.75 10.07 11.00
N ALA A 5 3.69 9.39 12.15
CA ALA A 5 4.31 8.08 12.31
C ALA A 5 3.60 7.01 11.45
N PHE A 6 2.27 7.08 11.36
CA PHE A 6 1.47 6.20 10.51
C PHE A 6 1.71 6.46 9.02
N GLU A 7 1.75 7.72 8.58
CA GLU A 7 2.09 8.07 7.19
C GLU A 7 3.49 7.57 6.81
N SER A 8 4.47 7.78 7.69
CA SER A 8 5.85 7.30 7.47
C SER A 8 5.92 5.77 7.38
N PHE A 9 5.16 5.06 8.21
CA PHE A 9 5.05 3.60 8.17
C PHE A 9 4.41 3.10 6.87
N LEU A 10 3.37 3.78 6.38
CA LEU A 10 2.74 3.45 5.10
C LEU A 10 3.68 3.64 3.92
N VAL A 11 4.43 4.74 3.89
CA VAL A 11 5.44 4.98 2.85
C VAL A 11 6.50 3.88 2.87
N LEU A 12 7.00 3.51 4.06
CA LEU A 12 7.98 2.42 4.21
C LEU A 12 7.43 1.07 3.73
N MET A 13 6.18 0.74 4.06
CA MET A 13 5.50 -0.47 3.59
C MET A 13 5.35 -0.50 2.07
N MET A 14 5.02 0.64 1.45
CA MET A 14 4.91 0.79 -0.01
C MET A 14 6.25 0.58 -0.71
N VAL A 15 7.31 1.18 -0.18
CA VAL A 15 8.68 1.02 -0.69
C VAL A 15 9.17 -0.43 -0.52
N ALA A 16 8.92 -1.03 0.64
CA ALA A 16 9.28 -2.43 0.91
C ALA A 16 8.59 -3.39 -0.06
N GLY A 17 7.28 -3.28 -0.26
CA GLY A 17 6.54 -4.14 -1.19
C GLY A 17 7.03 -3.99 -2.64
N SER A 18 7.34 -2.77 -3.06
CA SER A 18 7.90 -2.49 -4.40
C SER A 18 9.29 -3.13 -4.57
N LEU A 19 10.15 -3.01 -3.54
CA LEU A 19 11.46 -3.65 -3.54
C LEU A 19 11.37 -5.18 -3.57
N THR A 20 10.42 -5.78 -2.84
CA THR A 20 10.21 -7.23 -2.85
C THR A 20 9.85 -7.74 -4.25
N ILE A 21 9.00 -7.01 -4.99
CA ILE A 21 8.66 -7.36 -6.38
C ILE A 21 9.90 -7.26 -7.27
N VAL A 22 10.61 -6.13 -7.23
CA VAL A 22 11.82 -5.93 -8.06
C VAL A 22 12.89 -6.99 -7.76
N TRP A 23 13.10 -7.31 -6.48
CA TRP A 23 14.04 -8.32 -6.05
C TRP A 23 13.61 -9.72 -6.50
N GLY A 24 12.33 -10.08 -6.32
CA GLY A 24 11.78 -11.35 -6.78
C GLY A 24 11.93 -11.54 -8.28
N VAL A 25 11.67 -10.50 -9.07
CA VAL A 25 11.80 -10.53 -10.54
C VAL A 25 13.24 -10.77 -10.94
N LYS A 26 14.19 -10.06 -10.32
CA LYS A 26 15.63 -10.24 -10.58
C LYS A 26 16.12 -11.63 -10.16
N ARG A 27 15.65 -12.15 -9.02
CA ARG A 27 16.08 -13.45 -8.47
C ARG A 27 15.57 -14.63 -9.31
N PHE A 28 14.32 -14.58 -9.75
CA PHE A 28 13.66 -15.71 -10.42
C PHE A 28 13.59 -15.58 -11.95
N LYS A 29 14.13 -14.50 -12.53
CA LYS A 29 14.06 -14.20 -13.98
C LYS A 29 12.64 -14.36 -14.53
N LEU A 30 11.66 -13.84 -13.79
CA LEU A 30 10.25 -14.03 -14.13
C LEU A 30 9.89 -13.33 -15.45
N PRO A 31 8.99 -13.91 -16.25
CA PRO A 31 8.44 -13.25 -17.43
C PRO A 31 7.82 -11.90 -17.05
N ALA A 32 8.05 -10.88 -17.88
CA ALA A 32 7.57 -9.52 -17.64
C ALA A 32 6.04 -9.43 -17.44
N GLN A 33 5.28 -10.33 -18.07
CA GLN A 33 3.82 -10.44 -17.87
C GLN A 33 3.45 -10.76 -16.42
N ILE A 34 4.11 -11.75 -15.79
CA ILE A 34 3.82 -12.15 -14.40
C ILE A 34 4.22 -11.03 -13.44
N THR A 35 5.34 -10.36 -13.74
CA THR A 35 5.79 -9.19 -12.97
C THR A 35 4.79 -8.05 -12.99
N ALA A 36 4.27 -7.72 -14.19
CA ALA A 36 3.30 -6.66 -14.36
C ALA A 36 1.99 -6.97 -13.63
N ILE A 37 1.52 -8.22 -13.66
CA ILE A 37 0.33 -8.66 -12.92
C ILE A 37 0.56 -8.53 -11.41
N ALA A 38 1.69 -9.02 -10.90
CA ALA A 38 2.01 -8.92 -9.48
C ALA A 38 2.07 -7.45 -9.02
N PHE A 39 2.71 -6.59 -9.81
CA PHE A 39 2.77 -5.15 -9.52
C PHE A 39 1.40 -4.49 -9.56
N ALA A 40 0.56 -4.82 -10.54
CA ALA A 40 -0.80 -4.30 -10.66
C ALA A 40 -1.68 -4.71 -9.48
N ILE A 41 -1.59 -5.97 -9.03
CA ILE A 41 -2.32 -6.46 -7.84
C ILE A 41 -1.85 -5.70 -6.61
N THR A 42 -0.54 -5.58 -6.39
CA THR A 42 0.01 -4.84 -5.26
C THR A 42 -0.41 -3.38 -5.27
N ALA A 43 -0.34 -2.69 -6.41
CA ALA A 43 -0.79 -1.31 -6.55
C ALA A 43 -2.30 -1.15 -6.25
N THR A 44 -3.12 -2.08 -6.76
CA THR A 44 -4.57 -2.08 -6.52
C THR A 44 -4.89 -2.29 -5.02
N SER A 45 -4.20 -3.22 -4.36
CA SER A 45 -4.35 -3.45 -2.91
C SER A 45 -3.98 -2.21 -2.09
N TRP A 46 -2.90 -1.50 -2.46
CA TRP A 46 -2.54 -0.25 -1.80
C TRP A 46 -3.57 0.85 -2.00
N PHE A 47 -4.12 0.97 -3.21
CA PHE A 47 -5.16 1.95 -3.50
C PHE A 47 -6.41 1.69 -2.67
N VAL A 48 -6.88 0.43 -2.61
CA VAL A 48 -8.03 0.05 -1.78
C VAL A 48 -7.74 0.33 -0.30
N PHE A 49 -6.54 0.00 0.19
CA PHE A 49 -6.15 0.30 1.56
C PHE A 49 -6.25 1.80 1.87
N LEU A 50 -5.66 2.66 1.03
CA LEU A 50 -5.73 4.12 1.18
C LEU A 50 -7.16 4.64 1.22
N VAL A 51 -8.01 4.23 0.28
CA VAL A 51 -9.42 4.64 0.24
C VAL A 51 -10.16 4.21 1.51
N THR A 52 -9.90 3.00 1.98
CA THR A 52 -10.54 2.47 3.19
C THR A 52 -10.10 3.23 4.44
N THR A 53 -8.79 3.49 4.57
CA THR A 53 -8.24 4.27 5.67
C THR A 53 -8.78 5.70 5.69
N ILE A 54 -8.79 6.39 4.54
CA ILE A 54 -9.37 7.74 4.42
C ILE A 54 -10.85 7.72 4.81
N SER A 55 -11.61 6.73 4.30
CA SER A 55 -13.03 6.60 4.63
C SER A 55 -13.26 6.38 6.13
N PHE A 56 -12.40 5.60 6.78
CA PHE A 56 -12.46 5.34 8.22
C PHE A 56 -12.11 6.59 9.04
N THR A 57 -11.07 7.32 8.62
CA THR A 57 -10.69 8.62 9.19
C THR A 57 -11.85 9.61 9.07
N VAL A 58 -12.41 9.80 7.87
CA VAL A 58 -13.56 10.70 7.67
C VAL A 58 -14.72 10.32 8.58
N ARG A 59 -15.08 9.03 8.67
CA ARG A 59 -16.15 8.60 9.58
C ARG A 59 -15.85 8.94 11.04
N THR A 60 -14.65 8.60 11.53
CA THR A 60 -14.26 8.85 12.92
C THR A 60 -14.21 10.33 13.30
N PHE A 61 -13.91 11.23 12.35
CA PHE A 61 -13.90 12.68 12.59
C PHE A 61 -15.25 13.37 12.29
N VAL A 62 -16.11 12.79 11.45
CA VAL A 62 -17.40 13.38 11.04
C VAL A 62 -18.57 12.90 11.88
N THR A 63 -18.55 11.68 12.47
CA THR A 63 -19.52 11.34 13.52
C THR A 63 -19.09 12.00 14.83
N PRO A 64 -19.81 13.01 15.34
CA PRO A 64 -19.58 13.48 16.70
C PRO A 64 -19.86 12.29 17.61
N SER A 65 -18.91 11.93 18.47
CA SER A 65 -19.17 11.08 19.61
C SER A 65 -20.14 11.83 20.53
N ALA A 66 -21.44 11.62 20.32
CA ALA A 66 -22.51 11.98 21.24
C ALA A 66 -22.72 10.86 22.25
#